data_AF-A0A1Q7DEN9-F1
#
_entry.id   AF-A0A1Q7DEN9-F1
#
_cell.length_a   1.000
_cell.length_b   1.000
_cell.length_c   1.000
_cell.angle_alpha   90.00
_cell.angle_beta   90.00
_cell.angle_gamma   90.00
#
_symmetry.space_group_name_H-M   'P 1'
#
loop_
_entity.id
_entity.type
_entity.pdbx_description
1 polymer ?
#
loop_
_entity_poly.entity_id
_entity_poly.type
_entity_poly.pdbx_seq_one_letter_code
_entity_poly.pdbx_strand_id
1 'polypeptide(L)' 'MAGLLIVTAAGPEDPTRASVPFHIAVNGAKPTGIEVAVALAGDAAELVKPDVIANVLGLGVPPLRELLDKCIDQDVRVYV' A
#
# COMPACT_ATOMS: atom_id res chain seq x y z
N MET A 1 -10.26 20.40 0.58
CA MET A 1 -10.55 19.28 1.49
C MET A 1 -9.24 18.82 2.11
N ALA A 2 -9.28 18.25 3.32
CA ALA A 2 -8.09 17.62 3.89
C ALA A 2 -7.97 16.18 3.33
N GLY A 3 -6.79 15.79 2.88
CA GLY A 3 -6.49 14.43 2.41
C GLY A 3 -5.73 13.61 3.46
N LEU A 4 -5.78 12.29 3.33
CA LEU A 4 -5.02 11.34 4.14
C LEU A 4 -3.76 10.88 3.39
N LEU A 5 -2.58 11.15 3.96
CA LEU A 5 -1.34 10.53 3.51
C LEU A 5 -0.94 9.43 4.49
N ILE A 6 -0.84 8.19 4.00
CA ILE A 6 -0.35 7.06 4.78
C ILE A 6 1.12 6.86 4.44
N VAL A 7 2.00 6.94 5.44
CA VAL A 7 3.43 6.74 5.26
C VAL A 7 3.82 5.37 5.80
N THR A 8 4.66 4.65 5.05
CA THR A 8 5.28 3.41 5.55
C THR A 8 6.76 3.38 5.23
N ALA A 9 7.51 2.77 6.15
CA ALA A 9 8.90 2.43 5.95
C ALA A 9 9.20 0.93 6.07
N ALA A 10 8.18 0.10 6.33
CA ALA A 10 8.33 -1.34 6.38
C ALA A 10 8.45 -1.89 4.97
N GLY A 11 9.53 -2.61 4.71
CA GLY A 11 9.80 -3.29 3.45
C GLY A 11 9.40 -4.76 3.49
N PRO A 12 9.85 -5.54 2.49
CA PRO A 12 9.48 -6.95 2.35
C PRO A 12 9.93 -7.85 3.52
N GLU A 13 10.84 -7.40 4.38
CA GLU A 13 11.29 -8.10 5.59
C GLU A 13 10.19 -8.27 6.64
N ASP A 14 9.19 -7.37 6.66
CA ASP A 14 7.98 -7.50 7.45
C ASP A 14 6.75 -7.39 6.52
N PRO A 15 6.36 -8.49 5.85
CA PRO A 15 5.37 -8.46 4.78
C PRO A 15 3.97 -8.05 5.27
N THR A 16 3.66 -8.28 6.54
CA THR A 16 2.38 -7.85 7.12
C THR A 16 2.38 -6.33 7.30
N ARG A 17 3.41 -5.75 7.95
CA ARG A 17 3.48 -4.30 8.13
C ARG A 17 3.62 -3.55 6.80
N ALA A 18 4.34 -4.12 5.82
CA ALA A 18 4.45 -3.56 4.49
C ALA A 18 3.11 -3.47 3.75
N SER A 19 2.21 -4.43 3.98
CA SER A 19 0.93 -4.53 3.26
C SER A 19 -0.20 -3.69 3.87
N VAL A 20 -0.18 -3.50 5.20
CA VAL A 20 -1.24 -2.77 5.95
C VAL A 20 -1.54 -1.37 5.39
N PRO A 21 -0.57 -0.52 5.02
CA PRO A 21 -0.82 0.81 4.46
C PRO A 21 -1.71 0.79 3.21
N PHE A 22 -1.43 -0.11 2.27
CA PHE A 22 -2.22 -0.27 1.04
C PHE A 22 -3.60 -0.84 1.34
N HIS A 23 -3.69 -1.82 2.26
CA HIS A 23 -4.98 -2.36 2.71
C HIS A 23 -5.89 -1.26 3.30
N ILE A 24 -5.35 -0.41 4.18
CA ILE A 24 -6.07 0.73 4.75
C ILE A 24 -6.48 1.69 3.64
N ALA A 25 -5.60 1.99 2.68
CA ALA A 25 -5.91 2.91 1.59
C ALA A 25 -7.10 2.43 0.74
N VAL A 26 -7.05 1.19 0.24
CA VAL A 26 -8.00 0.70 -0.79
C VAL A 26 -9.24 0.00 -0.24
N ASN A 27 -9.18 -0.54 0.98
CA ASN A 27 -10.32 -1.22 1.61
C ASN A 27 -10.92 -0.42 2.78
N GLY A 28 -10.19 0.56 3.32
CA GLY A 28 -10.65 1.42 4.41
C GLY A 28 -11.01 2.83 3.93
N ALA A 29 -9.99 3.65 3.64
CA ALA A 29 -10.15 5.07 3.36
C ALA A 29 -10.92 5.35 2.07
N LYS A 30 -10.50 4.76 0.94
CA LYS A 30 -11.09 5.08 -0.37
C LYS A 30 -12.59 4.76 -0.45
N PRO A 31 -13.10 3.60 0.03
CA PRO A 31 -14.54 3.31 0.03
C PRO A 31 -15.39 4.30 0.87
N THR A 32 -14.77 4.98 1.84
CA THR A 32 -15.45 6.00 2.68
C THR A 32 -15.45 7.40 2.05
N GLY A 33 -14.96 7.54 0.82
CA GLY A 33 -14.90 8.83 0.11
C GLY A 33 -13.74 9.73 0.54
N ILE A 34 -12.78 9.21 1.32
CA ILE A 34 -11.59 9.96 1.72
C ILE A 34 -10.60 10.03 0.55
N GLU A 35 -10.11 11.23 0.25
CA GLU A 35 -8.96 11.42 -0.63
C GLU A 35 -7.70 10.88 0.08
N VAL A 36 -7.13 9.79 -0.43
CA VAL A 36 -6.03 9.06 0.21
C VAL A 36 -4.89 8.80 -0.77
N ALA A 37 -3.65 8.85 -0.26
CA ALA A 37 -2.44 8.43 -0.95
C ALA A 37 -1.50 7.69 -0.01
N VAL A 38 -0.54 6.94 -0.57
CA VAL A 38 0.50 6.21 0.16
C VAL A 38 1.86 6.80 -0.20
N ALA A 39 2.73 7.02 0.78
CA ALA A 39 4.14 7.38 0.57
C ALA A 39 5.05 6.31 1.16
N LEU A 40 6.00 5.86 0.35
CA LEU A 40 7.01 4.88 0.70
C LEU A 40 8.29 5.61 1.11
N ALA A 41 8.92 5.15 2.19
CA ALA A 41 10.21 5.68 2.64
C ALA A 41 11.11 4.52 3.06
N GLY A 42 12.43 4.67 2.93
CA GLY A 42 13.37 3.62 3.35
C GLY A 42 13.12 2.29 2.65
N ASP A 43 13.04 1.21 3.42
CA ASP A 43 12.92 -0.15 2.89
C ASP A 43 11.60 -0.39 2.14
N ALA A 44 10.56 0.40 2.43
CA ALA A 44 9.31 0.36 1.68
C ALA A 44 9.47 0.75 0.20
N ALA A 45 10.53 1.46 -0.19
CA ALA A 45 10.82 1.76 -1.59
C ALA A 45 11.06 0.49 -2.43
N GLU A 46 11.42 -0.64 -1.80
CA GLU A 46 11.58 -1.92 -2.48
C GLU A 46 10.23 -2.49 -2.97
N LEU A 47 9.11 -2.06 -2.37
CA LEU A 47 7.76 -2.57 -2.66
C LEU A 47 7.22 -2.18 -4.04
N VAL A 48 7.92 -1.34 -4.82
CA VAL A 48 7.56 -1.08 -6.22
C VAL A 48 8.21 -2.04 -7.21
N LYS A 49 9.12 -2.90 -6.77
CA LYS A 49 9.81 -3.86 -7.63
C LYS A 49 8.88 -5.03 -7.99
N PRO A 50 8.71 -5.40 -9.27
CA PRO A 50 7.74 -6.41 -9.68
C PRO A 50 7.89 -7.79 -9.01
N ASP A 51 9.13 -8.20 -8.75
CA ASP A 51 9.48 -9.44 -8.06
C ASP A 51 9.15 -9.37 -6.56
N VAL A 52 9.38 -8.23 -5.91
CA VAL A 52 8.99 -8.00 -4.52
C VAL A 52 7.46 -8.02 -4.39
N ILE A 53 6.75 -7.29 -5.25
CA ILE A 53 5.28 -7.25 -5.29
C ILE A 53 4.66 -8.65 -5.39
N ALA A 54 5.27 -9.53 -6.18
CA ALA A 54 4.80 -10.89 -6.36
C ALA A 54 4.97 -11.79 -5.12
N ASN A 55 5.87 -11.43 -4.19
CA ASN A 55 6.28 -12.29 -3.07
C ASN A 55 5.95 -11.73 -1.68
N VAL A 56 5.45 -10.49 -1.57
CA VAL A 56 4.99 -9.93 -0.28
C VAL A 56 3.58 -10.42 0.04
N LEU A 57 3.51 -11.34 1.02
CA LEU A 57 2.29 -11.99 1.49
C LEU A 57 2.08 -11.70 2.98
N GLY A 58 1.31 -10.66 3.30
CA GLY A 58 0.97 -10.30 4.68
C GLY A 58 -0.06 -11.25 5.30
N LEU A 59 -0.07 -11.35 6.63
CA LEU A 59 -1.07 -12.11 7.37
C LEU A 59 -2.31 -11.25 7.65
N GLY A 60 -3.50 -11.79 7.37
CA GLY A 60 -4.77 -11.09 7.63
C GLY A 60 -5.09 -9.95 6.65
N VAL A 61 -4.30 -9.79 5.59
CA VAL A 61 -4.53 -8.83 4.49
C VAL A 61 -4.32 -9.53 3.14
N PRO A 62 -4.89 -9.01 2.03
CA PRO A 62 -4.63 -9.55 0.70
C PRO A 62 -3.13 -9.46 0.30
N PRO A 63 -2.68 -10.26 -0.69
CA PRO A 63 -1.35 -10.13 -1.27
C PRO A 63 -1.06 -8.71 -1.76
N LEU A 64 0.19 -8.26 -1.66
CA LEU A 64 0.57 -6.89 -2.03
C LEU A 64 0.20 -6.57 -3.49
N ARG A 65 0.37 -7.53 -4.40
CA ARG A 65 -0.06 -7.40 -5.81
C ARG A 65 -1.51 -6.97 -5.94
N GLU A 66 -2.42 -7.65 -5.25
CA GLU A 66 -3.85 -7.32 -5.30
C GLU A 66 -4.13 -5.93 -4.72
N LEU A 67 -3.43 -5.56 -3.64
CA LEU A 67 -3.57 -4.24 -3.03
C LEU A 67 -3.10 -3.12 -3.96
N LEU A 68 -2.00 -3.31 -4.69
CA LEU A 68 -1.49 -2.34 -5.65
C LEU A 68 -2.35 -2.26 -6.91
N ASP A 69 -2.86 -3.40 -7.40
CA ASP A 69 -3.82 -3.42 -8.51
C ASP A 69 -5.07 -2.58 -8.14
N LYS A 70 -5.59 -2.76 -6.91
CA LYS A 70 -6.67 -1.91 -6.37
C LYS A 70 -6.29 -0.44 -6.24
N CYS A 71 -5.03 -0.12 -5.90
CA CYS A 71 -4.58 1.27 -5.87
C CYS A 71 -4.70 1.90 -7.26
N ILE A 72 -4.30 1.18 -8.32
CA ILE A 72 -4.41 1.63 -9.71
C ILE A 72 -5.89 1.80 -10.10
N ASP A 73 -6.71 0.77 -9.87
CA ASP A 73 -8.14 0.78 -10.22
C ASP A 73 -8.92 1.92 -9.54
N GLN A 74 -8.51 2.28 -8.32
CA GLN A 74 -9.18 3.30 -7.51
C GLN A 74 -8.50 4.68 -7.56
N ASP A 75 -7.48 4.87 -8.40
CA ASP A 75 -6.70 6.11 -8.47
C ASP A 75 -6.16 6.55 -7.08
N VAL A 76 -5.63 5.60 -6.31
CA VAL A 76 -4.86 5.86 -5.08
C VAL A 76 -3.40 6.06 -5.46
N ARG A 77 -2.90 7.28 -5.28
CA ARG A 77 -1.52 7.63 -5.63
C ARG A 77 -0.54 6.97 -4.66
N VAL A 78 0.53 6.41 -5.20
CA VAL A 78 1.68 5.88 -4.46
C VAL A 78 2.91 6.72 -4.81
N TYR A 79 3.55 7.28 -3.80
CA TYR A 79 4.79 8.06 -3.91
C TYR A 79 5.96 7.26 -3.35
N VAL A 80 7.14 7.41 -3.95
CA VAL A 80 8.40 6.80 -3.52
C VAL A 80 9.46 7.88 -3.37
#